data_AF-A0A520FVX2-F1
#
_entry.id   AF-A0A520FVX2-F1
#
_cell.length_a   1.000
_cell.length_b   1.000
_cell.length_c   1.000
_cell.angle_alpha   90.00
_cell.angle_beta   90.00
_cell.angle_gamma   90.00
#
_symmetry.space_group_name_H-M   'P 1'
#
loop_
_entity.id
_entity.type
_entity.pdbx_description
1 polymer ?
#
loop_
_entity_poly.entity_id
_entity_poly.type
_entity_poly.pdbx_seq_one_letter_code
_entity_poly.pdbx_strand_id
1 'polypeptide(L)'
;MSKALGIISERRDPTAPQIPTVNEGKAVKGVSADLWTGLFGPANLPAPIAARLASAVNEILADAAYRAGEFKAGSVVAEAGDPQGFLKYLRHEEVRLQPLLANVKAD
;
A
#
# COMPACT_ATOMS: atom_id res chain seq x y z
N MET A 1 -28.22 3.96 4.17
CA MET A 1 -26.78 3.89 4.54
C MET A 1 -26.21 2.64 3.91
N SER A 2 -25.13 2.77 3.14
CA SER A 2 -24.39 1.64 2.58
C SER A 2 -23.64 0.92 3.70
N LYS A 3 -23.72 -0.42 3.73
CA LYS A 3 -23.00 -1.27 4.68
C LYS A 3 -21.77 -1.84 3.98
N ALA A 4 -20.59 -1.66 4.57
CA ALA A 4 -19.37 -2.31 4.10
C ALA A 4 -19.49 -3.84 4.26
N LEU A 5 -19.17 -4.58 3.19
CA LEU A 5 -19.29 -6.05 3.15
C LEU A 5 -18.00 -6.77 3.54
N GLY A 6 -16.84 -6.15 3.31
CA GLY A 6 -15.54 -6.68 3.69
C GLY A 6 -14.38 -5.83 3.16
N ILE A 7 -13.22 -5.97 3.78
CA ILE A 7 -11.95 -5.38 3.34
C ILE A 7 -11.23 -6.33 2.37
N ILE A 8 -10.60 -5.81 1.32
CA ILE A 8 -9.93 -6.60 0.26
C ILE A 8 -8.41 -6.75 0.44
N SER A 9 -7.87 -6.28 1.55
CA SER A 9 -6.50 -6.54 1.98
C SER A 9 -6.39 -7.92 2.66
N GLU A 10 -5.16 -8.38 2.85
CA GLU A 10 -4.89 -9.67 3.52
C GLU A 10 -5.28 -9.67 5.00
N ARG A 11 -5.20 -8.50 5.64
CA ARG A 11 -5.41 -8.31 7.08
C ARG A 11 -6.41 -7.21 7.31
N ARG A 12 -7.18 -7.30 8.40
CA ARG A 12 -8.15 -6.28 8.76
C ARG A 12 -7.51 -4.89 8.85
N ASP A 13 -8.25 -3.89 8.42
CA ASP A 13 -7.84 -2.50 8.56
C ASP A 13 -7.91 -2.09 10.04
N PRO A 14 -6.82 -1.57 10.63
CA PRO A 14 -6.81 -1.11 12.02
C PRO A 14 -7.74 0.10 12.27
N THR A 15 -8.11 0.86 11.24
CA THR A 15 -9.09 1.95 11.32
C THR A 15 -10.53 1.43 11.38
N ALA A 16 -10.78 0.20 10.93
CA ALA A 16 -12.10 -0.42 10.89
C ALA A 16 -12.07 -1.92 11.27
N PRO A 17 -11.59 -2.28 12.48
CA PRO A 17 -11.34 -3.67 12.88
C PRO A 17 -12.60 -4.54 12.97
N GLN A 18 -13.77 -3.92 13.04
CA GLN A 18 -15.07 -4.57 13.02
C GLN A 18 -15.47 -5.11 11.64
N ILE A 19 -14.85 -4.62 10.57
CA ILE A 19 -15.11 -5.07 9.21
C ILE A 19 -14.14 -6.22 8.90
N PRO A 20 -14.63 -7.45 8.64
CA PRO A 20 -13.75 -8.56 8.32
C PRO A 20 -13.10 -8.37 6.94
N THR A 21 -11.99 -9.04 6.69
CA THR A 21 -11.51 -9.20 5.32
C THR A 21 -12.43 -10.15 4.56
N VAL A 22 -12.51 -10.02 3.23
CA VAL A 22 -13.27 -10.97 2.40
C VAL A 22 -12.70 -12.39 2.50
N ASN A 23 -11.40 -12.52 2.82
CA ASN A 23 -10.72 -13.80 3.02
C ASN A 23 -11.19 -14.55 4.28
N GLU A 24 -11.77 -13.88 5.27
CA GLU A 24 -12.33 -14.53 6.46
C GLU A 24 -13.66 -15.24 6.15
N GLY A 25 -14.32 -14.89 5.03
CA GLY A 25 -15.55 -15.51 4.57
C GLY A 25 -15.38 -16.95 4.04
N LYS A 26 -16.49 -17.61 3.72
CA LYS A 26 -16.47 -18.97 3.16
C LYS A 26 -16.26 -19.02 1.64
N ALA A 27 -16.73 -17.99 0.93
CA ALA A 27 -16.82 -18.00 -0.53
C ALA A 27 -15.60 -17.40 -1.25
N VAL A 28 -14.86 -16.52 -0.59
CA VAL A 28 -13.75 -15.77 -1.18
C VAL A 28 -12.47 -16.04 -0.39
N LYS A 29 -11.38 -16.33 -1.11
CA LYS A 29 -10.05 -16.61 -0.57
C LYS A 29 -8.99 -16.07 -1.51
N GLY A 30 -7.82 -15.74 -0.97
CA GLY A 30 -6.65 -15.30 -1.75
C GLY A 30 -6.76 -13.89 -2.31
N VAL A 31 -7.68 -13.05 -1.81
CA VAL A 31 -7.78 -11.64 -2.22
C VAL A 31 -6.77 -10.82 -1.43
N SER A 32 -5.89 -10.13 -2.15
CA SER A 32 -4.91 -9.22 -1.57
C SER A 32 -4.79 -8.04 -2.52
N ALA A 33 -5.39 -6.92 -2.15
CA ALA A 33 -5.35 -5.68 -2.91
C ALA A 33 -5.31 -4.50 -1.94
N ASP A 34 -4.12 -3.95 -1.75
CA ASP A 34 -3.91 -2.71 -1.01
C ASP A 34 -3.69 -1.58 -2.02
N LEU A 35 -4.32 -0.43 -1.78
CA LEU A 35 -4.00 0.80 -2.50
C LEU A 35 -2.75 1.40 -1.85
N TRP A 36 -1.71 1.62 -2.64
CA TRP A 36 -0.45 2.17 -2.17
C TRP A 36 -0.02 3.37 -3.01
N THR A 37 0.80 4.22 -2.40
CA THR A 37 1.41 5.38 -3.05
C THR A 37 2.90 5.39 -2.76
N GLY A 38 3.70 5.92 -3.69
CA GLY A 38 5.14 6.05 -3.51
C GLY A 38 5.72 7.23 -4.26
N LEU A 39 6.94 7.62 -3.88
CA LEU A 39 7.68 8.70 -4.53
C LEU A 39 8.67 8.12 -5.55
N PHE A 40 8.62 8.64 -6.77
CA PHE A 40 9.47 8.21 -7.88
C PHE A 40 10.30 9.39 -8.40
N GLY A 41 11.51 9.09 -8.84
CA GLY A 41 12.40 10.03 -9.50
C GLY A 41 12.89 9.49 -10.85
N PRO A 42 13.62 10.30 -11.64
CA PRO A 42 14.25 9.85 -12.87
C PRO A 42 15.19 8.67 -12.65
N ALA A 43 15.31 7.77 -13.65
CA ALA A 43 16.16 6.59 -13.56
C ALA A 43 17.66 6.90 -13.29
N ASN A 44 18.12 8.08 -13.72
CA ASN A 44 19.48 8.58 -13.54
C ASN A 44 19.60 9.59 -12.39
N LEU A 45 18.68 9.59 -11.43
CA LEU A 45 18.74 10.50 -10.29
C LEU A 45 20.05 10.28 -9.49
N PRO A 46 20.87 11.32 -9.25
CA PRO A 46 22.10 11.18 -8.48
C PRO A 46 21.86 10.62 -7.07
N ALA A 47 22.71 9.67 -6.64
CA ALA A 47 22.58 8.99 -5.36
C ALA A 47 22.45 9.94 -4.14
N PRO A 48 23.20 11.05 -4.04
CA PRO A 48 23.04 11.98 -2.92
C PRO A 48 21.65 12.64 -2.87
N ILE A 49 21.02 12.88 -4.03
CA ILE A 49 19.68 13.47 -4.10
C ILE A 49 18.63 12.41 -3.72
N ALA A 50 18.78 11.18 -4.23
CA ALA A 50 17.90 10.07 -3.86
C ALA A 50 17.92 9.82 -2.34
N ALA A 51 19.11 9.83 -1.72
CA ALA A 51 19.26 9.67 -0.28
C ALA A 51 18.57 10.80 0.50
N ARG A 52 18.71 12.05 0.06
CA ARG A 52 18.04 13.19 0.70
C ARG A 52 16.51 13.08 0.63
N LEU A 53 15.98 12.70 -0.53
CA LEU A 53 14.53 12.51 -0.70
C LEU A 53 14.01 11.35 0.18
N ALA A 54 14.74 10.24 0.23
CA ALA A 54 14.38 9.11 1.09
C ALA A 54 14.36 9.50 2.57
N SER A 55 15.34 10.29 3.05
CA SER A 55 15.34 10.82 4.42
C SER A 55 14.10 11.66 4.71
N ALA A 56 13.79 12.63 3.83
CA ALA A 56 12.64 13.50 3.99
C ALA A 56 11.31 12.73 4.00
N VAL A 57 11.17 11.72 3.13
CA VAL A 57 9.99 10.84 3.14
C VAL A 57 9.89 10.09 4.46
N ASN A 58 10.98 9.51 4.96
CA ASN A 58 10.97 8.78 6.23
C ASN A 58 10.63 9.68 7.42
N GLU A 59 11.10 10.93 7.42
CA GLU A 59 10.72 11.92 8.44
C GLU A 59 9.21 12.18 8.41
N ILE A 60 8.60 12.36 7.23
CA ILE A 60 7.15 12.54 7.09
C ILE A 60 6.39 11.28 7.51
N LEU A 61 6.84 10.09 7.10
CA LEU A 61 6.21 8.83 7.50
C LEU A 61 6.31 8.58 9.00
N ALA A 62 7.27 9.18 9.71
CA ALA A 62 7.39 9.11 11.16
C ALA A 62 6.61 10.22 11.90
N ASP A 63 6.14 11.25 11.18
CA ASP A 63 5.43 12.38 11.79
C ASP A 63 4.06 11.97 12.32
N ALA A 64 3.82 12.26 13.60
CA ALA A 64 2.60 11.86 14.29
C ALA A 64 1.35 12.58 13.75
N ALA A 65 1.48 13.84 13.33
CA ALA A 65 0.35 14.61 12.80
C ALA A 65 -0.04 14.10 11.41
N TYR A 66 0.94 13.78 10.56
CA TYR A 66 0.73 13.15 9.26
C TYR A 66 0.05 11.78 9.43
N ARG A 67 0.58 10.90 10.30
CA ARG A 67 -0.02 9.60 10.60
C ARG A 67 -1.47 9.72 11.10
N ALA A 68 -1.74 10.67 11.99
CA ALA A 68 -3.10 10.89 12.49
C ALA A 68 -4.06 11.40 11.40
N GLY A 69 -3.57 12.27 10.51
CA GLY A 69 -4.33 12.77 9.36
C GLY A 69 -4.72 11.66 8.39
N GLU A 70 -3.75 10.84 8.00
CA GLU A 70 -3.96 9.68 7.13
C GLU A 70 -4.90 8.65 7.78
N PHE A 71 -4.71 8.34 9.07
CA PHE A 71 -5.60 7.43 9.79
C PHE A 71 -7.06 7.94 9.80
N LYS A 72 -7.26 9.25 9.99
CA LYS A 72 -8.59 9.87 9.90
C LYS A 72 -9.17 9.82 8.49
N ALA A 73 -8.32 9.84 7.46
CA ALA A 73 -8.72 9.68 6.07
C ALA A 73 -8.98 8.21 5.67
N GLY A 74 -8.75 7.26 6.57
CA GLY A 74 -8.91 5.82 6.30
C GLY A 74 -7.69 5.17 5.65
N SER A 75 -6.53 5.82 5.73
CA SER A 75 -5.25 5.31 5.24
C SER A 75 -4.39 4.78 6.39
N VAL A 76 -3.60 3.75 6.11
CA VAL A 76 -2.52 3.31 6.99
C VAL A 76 -1.20 3.77 6.40
N VAL A 77 -0.45 4.55 7.17
CA VAL A 77 0.87 5.04 6.74
C VAL A 77 1.87 3.89 6.73
N ALA A 78 2.58 3.75 5.61
CA ALA A 78 3.66 2.78 5.49
C ALA A 78 4.77 3.05 6.50
N GLU A 79 5.43 1.99 6.97
CA GLU A 79 6.61 2.16 7.80
C GLU A 79 7.77 2.76 7.01
N ALA A 80 8.62 3.51 7.70
CA ALA A 80 9.82 4.09 7.11
C ALA A 80 10.72 2.98 6.54
N GLY A 81 11.36 3.26 5.41
CA GLY A 81 12.13 2.27 4.67
C GLY A 81 13.25 2.88 3.83
N ASP A 82 13.90 2.05 3.03
CA ASP A 82 14.93 2.51 2.10
C ASP A 82 14.48 2.33 0.63
N PRO A 83 15.13 3.01 -0.34
CA PRO A 83 14.79 2.88 -1.75
C PRO A 83 14.86 1.44 -2.29
N GLN A 84 15.74 0.59 -1.75
CA GLN A 84 15.85 -0.81 -2.18
C GLN A 84 14.68 -1.65 -1.67
N GLY A 85 14.21 -1.39 -0.45
CA GLY A 85 12.99 -1.96 0.11
C GLY A 85 11.78 -1.63 -0.75
N PHE A 86 11.65 -0.36 -1.14
CA PHE A 86 10.57 0.05 -2.04
C PHE A 86 10.66 -0.60 -3.42
N LEU A 87 11.86 -0.71 -4.02
CA LEU A 87 12.05 -1.44 -5.28
C LEU A 87 11.68 -2.93 -5.18
N LYS A 88 11.96 -3.58 -4.05
CA LYS A 88 11.52 -4.96 -3.80
C LYS A 88 10.00 -5.07 -3.76
N TYR A 89 9.34 -4.11 -3.11
CA TYR A 89 7.88 -4.05 -3.08
C TYR A 89 7.29 -3.89 -4.48
N LEU A 90 7.82 -2.98 -5.31
CA LEU A 90 7.36 -2.80 -6.69
C LEU A 90 7.50 -4.07 -7.53
N ARG A 91 8.60 -4.81 -7.40
CA ARG A 91 8.79 -6.10 -8.09
C ARG A 91 7.80 -7.17 -7.60
N HIS A 92 7.50 -7.18 -6.30
CA HIS A 92 6.48 -8.06 -5.76
C HIS A 92 5.11 -7.75 -6.38
N GLU A 93 4.74 -6.48 -6.44
CA GLU A 93 3.49 -6.03 -7.06
C GLU A 93 3.41 -6.39 -8.54
N GLU A 94 4.50 -6.18 -9.29
CA GLU A 94 4.60 -6.58 -10.68
C GLU A 94 4.35 -8.08 -10.88
N VAL A 95 5.04 -8.94 -10.12
CA VAL A 95 4.88 -10.40 -10.18
C VAL A 95 3.46 -10.83 -9.80
N ARG A 96 2.85 -10.17 -8.82
CA ARG A 96 1.48 -10.44 -8.38
C ARG A 96 0.45 -10.08 -9.46
N LEU A 97 0.61 -8.92 -10.10
CA LEU A 97 -0.40 -8.36 -11.01
C LEU A 97 -0.27 -8.88 -12.45
N GLN A 98 0.94 -9.20 -12.91
CA GLN A 98 1.19 -9.69 -14.26
C GLN A 98 0.28 -10.86 -14.70
N PRO A 99 0.10 -11.95 -13.93
CA PRO A 99 -0.76 -13.06 -14.35
C PRO A 99 -2.26 -12.70 -14.38
N LEU A 100 -2.68 -11.67 -13.63
CA LEU A 100 -4.08 -11.21 -13.64
C LEU A 100 -4.42 -10.55 -14.98
N LEU A 101 -3.48 -9.80 -15.58
CA LEU A 101 -3.69 -9.13 -16.86
C LEU A 101 -4.05 -10.10 -18.00
N ALA A 102 -3.59 -11.34 -17.93
CA ALA A 102 -3.93 -12.37 -18.91
C ALA A 102 -5.39 -12.86 -18.81
N ASN A 103 -6.05 -12.62 -17.67
CA ASN A 103 -7.35 -13.18 -17.33
C ASN A 103 -8.41 -12.11 -17.00
N VAL A 104 -8.08 -10.83 -17.15
CA VAL A 104 -8.98 -9.71 -16.89
C VAL A 104 -9.53 -9.20 -18.22
N LYS A 105 -10.87 -9.09 -18.31
CA LYS A 105 -11.55 -8.32 -19.35
C LYS A 105 -11.71 -6.89 -18.84
N ALA A 106 -11.10 -5.93 -19.54
CA ALA A 106 -11.44 -4.52 -19.39
C ALA A 106 -12.56 -4.19 -20.38
N ASP A 107 -13.58 -3.43 -19.94
CA ASP A 107 -14.66 -2.91 -20.77
C ASP A 107 -14.31 -1.54 -21.38
#